data_AF-A0A3C1F9A2-F1
#
_entry.id   AF-A0A3C1F9A2-F1
#
_cell.length_a   1.000
_cell.length_b   1.000
_cell.length_c   1.000
_cell.angle_alpha   90.00
_cell.angle_beta   90.00
_cell.angle_gamma   90.00
#
_symmetry.space_group_name_H-M   'P 1'
#
loop_
_entity.id
_entity.type
_entity.pdbx_description
1 polymer ?
#
loop_
_entity_poly.entity_id
_entity_poly.type
_entity_poly.pdbx_seq_one_letter_code
_entity_poly.pdbx_strand_id
1 'polypeptide(L)'
;MFIRKRLKAVFPAVDFPLEPTHNISAYLKSSVAPAWNLFADELSATVQSRFRKENNMNFYLFACMAAVQGCAQWKKRRMSRLFGSDACVWELYQNFEREINKYRPRLVCLNDSENCGPQDRAKLTAYLQKVFPLASRFEKT
;
A
#
# COMPACT_ATOMS: atom_id res chain seq x y z
N MET A 1 -8.95 1.11 -11.78
CA MET A 1 -10.30 0.57 -12.11
C MET A 1 -10.25 -0.75 -12.90
N PHE A 2 -9.38 -0.88 -13.91
CA PHE A 2 -9.25 -2.08 -14.76
C PHE A 2 -9.13 -3.42 -14.02
N ILE A 3 -8.18 -3.53 -13.08
CA ILE A 3 -7.89 -4.79 -12.35
C ILE A 3 -9.11 -5.28 -11.58
N ARG A 4 -9.81 -4.39 -10.86
CA ARG A 4 -11.02 -4.75 -10.10
C ARG A 4 -12.12 -5.27 -11.03
N LYS A 5 -12.29 -4.66 -12.20
CA LYS A 5 -13.24 -5.13 -13.22
C LYS A 5 -12.87 -6.53 -13.71
N ARG A 6 -11.59 -6.78 -14.02
CA ARG A 6 -11.12 -8.12 -14.42
C ARG A 6 -11.29 -9.15 -13.31
N LEU A 7 -10.89 -8.82 -12.08
CA LEU A 7 -11.07 -9.70 -10.92
C LEU A 7 -12.53 -10.00 -10.63
N LYS A 8 -13.44 -9.03 -10.73
CA LYS A 8 -14.89 -9.25 -10.56
C LYS A 8 -15.50 -10.09 -11.67
N ALA A 9 -14.97 -10.03 -12.89
CA ALA A 9 -15.42 -10.90 -13.98
C ALA A 9 -15.07 -12.38 -13.71
N VAL A 10 -13.92 -12.65 -13.09
CA VAL A 10 -13.49 -14.01 -12.76
C VAL A 10 -14.05 -14.50 -11.41
N PHE A 11 -14.12 -13.61 -10.41
CA PHE A 11 -14.54 -13.90 -9.04
C PHE A 11 -15.70 -12.99 -8.62
N PRO A 12 -16.92 -13.20 -9.16
CA PRO A 12 -18.06 -12.29 -8.95
C PRO A 12 -18.48 -12.20 -7.47
N ALA A 13 -18.36 -13.30 -6.73
CA ALA A 13 -18.74 -13.40 -5.32
C ALA A 13 -17.76 -12.74 -4.34
N VAL A 14 -16.53 -12.41 -4.76
CA VAL A 14 -15.49 -11.86 -3.86
C VAL A 14 -15.49 -10.34 -3.96
N ASP A 15 -15.65 -9.64 -2.83
CA ASP A 15 -15.45 -8.19 -2.82
C ASP A 15 -13.96 -7.85 -2.67
N PHE A 16 -13.50 -6.95 -3.53
CA PHE A 16 -12.12 -6.50 -3.59
C PHE A 16 -12.06 -5.04 -3.16
N PRO A 17 -11.13 -4.66 -2.25
CA PRO A 17 -10.90 -3.27 -1.89
C PRO A 17 -10.67 -2.39 -3.12
N LEU A 18 -11.05 -1.12 -2.99
CA LEU A 18 -10.96 -0.12 -4.04
C LEU A 18 -9.50 0.23 -4.39
N GLU A 19 -8.61 0.19 -3.41
CA GLU A 19 -7.24 0.66 -3.55
C GLU A 19 -6.23 -0.31 -2.92
N PRO A 20 -5.05 -0.50 -3.54
CA PRO A 20 -3.95 -1.19 -2.89
C PRO A 20 -3.60 -0.48 -1.59
N THR A 21 -3.36 -1.25 -0.54
CA THR A 21 -2.73 -0.68 0.65
C THR A 21 -1.28 -0.31 0.29
N HIS A 22 -0.81 0.88 0.66
CA HIS A 22 0.59 1.31 0.54
C HIS A 22 1.56 0.53 1.46
N ASN A 23 1.09 -0.56 2.04
CA ASN A 23 1.83 -1.36 2.99
C ASN A 23 2.66 -2.42 2.27
N ILE A 24 3.76 -2.80 2.91
CA ILE A 24 4.58 -3.93 2.50
C ILE A 24 3.69 -5.17 2.40
N SER A 25 3.60 -5.72 1.21
CA SER A 25 2.86 -6.95 0.94
C SER A 25 3.86 -8.08 0.77
N ALA A 26 3.74 -9.12 1.58
CA ALA A 26 4.52 -10.34 1.42
C ALA A 26 3.78 -11.28 0.46
N TYR A 27 4.44 -11.69 -0.62
CA TYR A 27 3.87 -12.60 -1.61
C TYR A 27 4.60 -13.94 -1.58
N LEU A 28 3.84 -15.03 -1.52
CA LEU A 28 4.37 -16.37 -1.73
C LEU A 28 4.34 -16.72 -3.22
N LYS A 29 5.32 -17.50 -3.68
CA LYS A 29 5.32 -18.01 -5.07
C LYS A 29 4.03 -18.79 -5.38
N SER A 30 3.52 -19.54 -4.40
CA SER A 30 2.24 -20.26 -4.48
C SER A 30 1.02 -19.35 -4.63
N SER A 31 1.10 -18.09 -4.22
CA SER A 31 0.05 -17.09 -4.44
C SER A 31 0.24 -16.33 -5.76
N VAL A 32 1.48 -16.15 -6.20
CA VAL A 32 1.82 -15.45 -7.46
C VAL A 32 1.57 -16.31 -8.69
N ALA A 33 1.99 -17.58 -8.67
CA ALA A 33 1.93 -18.42 -9.87
C ALA A 33 0.49 -18.62 -10.40
N PRO A 34 -0.53 -18.86 -9.55
CA PRO A 34 -1.91 -18.98 -10.03
C PRO A 34 -2.46 -17.68 -10.61
N ALA A 35 -2.06 -16.53 -10.04
CA ALA A 35 -2.38 -15.22 -10.60
C ALA A 35 -1.75 -15.03 -11.98
N TRP A 36 -0.49 -15.45 -12.13
CA TRP A 36 0.22 -15.39 -13.41
C TRP A 36 -0.47 -16.22 -14.47
N ASN A 37 -0.83 -17.46 -14.16
CA ASN A 37 -1.49 -18.36 -15.11
C ASN A 37 -2.86 -17.83 -15.56
N LEU A 38 -3.61 -17.20 -14.65
CA LEU A 38 -4.96 -16.70 -14.92
C LEU A 38 -4.99 -15.39 -15.73
N PHE A 39 -3.95 -14.56 -15.58
CA PHE A 39 -3.84 -13.23 -16.21
C PHE A 39 -2.56 -13.11 -17.04
N ALA A 40 -2.13 -14.22 -17.66
CA ALA A 40 -0.81 -14.34 -18.29
C ALA A 40 -0.62 -13.29 -19.39
N ASP A 41 -1.63 -13.08 -20.22
CA ASP A 41 -1.58 -12.13 -21.32
C ASP A 41 -1.46 -10.69 -20.82
N GLU A 42 -2.29 -10.29 -19.84
CA GLU A 42 -2.24 -8.94 -19.30
C GLU A 42 -0.97 -8.68 -18.49
N LEU A 43 -0.48 -9.66 -17.75
CA LEU A 43 0.77 -9.57 -17.01
C LEU A 43 1.97 -9.51 -17.95
N SER A 44 1.98 -10.31 -19.01
CA SER A 44 3.03 -10.27 -20.05
C SER A 44 3.06 -8.91 -20.73
N ALA A 45 1.90 -8.38 -21.12
CA ALA A 45 1.79 -7.03 -21.69
C ALA A 45 2.22 -5.95 -20.69
N THR A 46 1.97 -6.16 -19.39
CA THR A 46 2.36 -5.22 -18.33
C THR A 46 3.87 -5.18 -18.13
N VAL A 47 4.54 -6.33 -18.02
CA VAL A 47 5.99 -6.38 -17.78
C VAL A 47 6.81 -5.91 -18.99
N GLN A 48 6.24 -6.00 -20.19
CA GLN A 48 6.85 -5.48 -21.41
C GLN A 48 6.58 -3.98 -21.62
N SER A 49 5.70 -3.37 -20.82
CA SER A 49 5.35 -1.96 -20.97
C SER A 49 6.43 -1.06 -20.37
N ARG A 50 7.05 -0.21 -21.20
CA ARG A 50 8.05 0.78 -20.73
C ARG A 50 7.44 1.85 -19.83
N PHE A 51 6.20 2.24 -20.11
CA PHE A 51 5.44 3.22 -19.35
C PHE A 51 4.11 2.62 -18.93
N ARG A 52 3.60 3.03 -17.76
CA ARG A 52 2.35 2.53 -17.24
C ARG A 52 1.18 2.96 -18.14
N LYS A 53 0.45 1.98 -18.64
CA LYS A 53 -0.81 2.15 -19.37
C LYS A 53 -2.00 1.85 -18.46
N GLU A 54 -3.18 2.34 -18.84
CA GLU A 54 -4.41 2.14 -18.08
C GLU A 54 -4.76 0.66 -17.85
N ASN A 55 -4.47 -0.18 -18.84
CA ASN A 55 -4.71 -1.62 -18.80
C ASN A 55 -3.54 -2.42 -18.19
N ASN A 56 -2.49 -1.78 -17.72
CA ASN A 56 -1.42 -2.49 -17.02
C ASN A 56 -1.91 -2.99 -15.65
N MET A 57 -1.60 -4.25 -15.37
CA MET A 57 -1.83 -4.87 -14.07
C MET A 57 -0.97 -4.20 -12.99
N ASN A 58 -1.41 -4.30 -11.75
CA ASN A 58 -0.74 -3.77 -10.57
C ASN A 58 -0.50 -4.92 -9.59
N PHE A 59 0.57 -4.82 -8.80
CA PHE A 59 0.94 -5.82 -7.79
C PHE A 59 -0.21 -6.18 -6.83
N TYR A 60 -1.17 -5.27 -6.64
CA TYR A 60 -2.43 -5.52 -5.91
C TYR A 60 -3.16 -6.79 -6.32
N LEU A 61 -3.03 -7.20 -7.59
CA LEU A 61 -3.54 -8.46 -8.12
C LEU A 61 -3.14 -9.65 -7.23
N PHE A 62 -1.89 -9.72 -6.82
CA PHE A 62 -1.38 -10.86 -6.04
C PHE A 62 -1.96 -10.90 -4.63
N ALA A 63 -2.22 -9.74 -4.01
CA ALA A 63 -2.92 -9.68 -2.72
C ALA A 63 -4.37 -10.16 -2.85
N CYS A 64 -5.05 -9.76 -3.94
CA CYS A 64 -6.40 -10.24 -4.25
C CYS A 64 -6.44 -11.75 -4.45
N MET A 65 -5.47 -12.29 -5.19
CA MET A 65 -5.38 -13.73 -5.45
C MET A 65 -5.09 -14.52 -4.18
N ALA A 66 -4.19 -14.04 -3.31
CA ALA A 66 -3.98 -14.64 -2.00
C ALA A 66 -5.28 -14.68 -1.16
N ALA A 67 -6.12 -13.64 -1.24
CA ALA A 67 -7.41 -13.62 -0.57
C ALA A 67 -8.41 -14.63 -1.16
N VAL A 68 -8.48 -14.72 -2.49
CA VAL A 68 -9.33 -15.71 -3.20
C VAL A 68 -8.92 -17.15 -2.82
N GLN A 69 -7.63 -17.40 -2.67
CA GLN A 69 -7.09 -18.71 -2.28
C GLN A 69 -7.25 -19.02 -0.79
N GLY A 70 -7.80 -18.09 0.00
CA GLY A 70 -7.90 -18.24 1.46
C GLY A 70 -6.57 -18.13 2.20
N CYS A 71 -5.48 -17.74 1.52
CA CYS A 71 -4.16 -17.54 2.12
C CYS A 71 -4.01 -16.17 2.80
N ALA A 72 -4.92 -15.23 2.52
CA ALA A 72 -4.93 -13.91 3.11
C ALA A 72 -6.36 -13.45 3.42
N GLN A 73 -6.48 -12.48 4.33
CA GLN A 73 -7.74 -11.81 4.64
C GLN A 73 -7.52 -10.30 4.64
N TRP A 74 -8.51 -9.56 4.16
CA TRP A 74 -8.48 -8.10 4.23
C TRP A 74 -8.54 -7.65 5.68
N LYS A 75 -7.53 -6.88 6.12
CA LYS A 75 -7.60 -6.21 7.41
C LYS A 75 -8.80 -5.26 7.38
N LYS A 76 -9.79 -5.49 8.25
CA LYS A 76 -10.87 -4.52 8.44
C LYS A 76 -10.24 -3.20 8.88
N ARG A 77 -10.61 -2.08 8.25
CA ARG A 77 -10.09 -0.72 8.52
C ARG A 77 -10.38 -0.20 9.93
N ARG A 78 -10.76 -1.06 10.88
CA ARG A 78 -10.81 -0.73 12.30
C ARG A 78 -9.39 -0.83 12.85
N MET A 79 -8.77 0.35 12.95
CA MET A 79 -7.72 0.67 13.91
C MET A 79 -8.09 0.11 15.29
N SER A 80 -7.76 -1.16 15.57
CA SER A 80 -7.98 -1.74 16.88
C SER A 80 -7.06 -1.01 17.84
N ARG A 81 -7.63 -0.17 18.71
CA ARG A 81 -6.90 0.57 19.75
C ARG A 81 -6.15 -0.34 20.73
N LEU A 82 -6.41 -1.66 20.70
CA LEU A 82 -5.83 -2.67 21.59
C LEU A 82 -4.54 -3.32 21.07
N PHE A 83 -4.30 -3.31 19.76
CA PHE A 83 -3.11 -3.89 19.15
C PHE A 83 -2.60 -2.86 18.17
N GLY A 84 -1.44 -2.27 18.46
CA GLY A 84 -0.84 -1.21 17.66
C GLY A 84 -1.01 -1.49 16.17
N SER A 85 -1.37 -0.46 15.41
CA SER A 85 -1.50 -0.58 13.97
C SER A 85 -0.13 -0.93 13.38
N ASP A 86 0.03 -2.11 12.78
CA ASP A 86 1.28 -2.49 12.10
C ASP A 86 1.71 -1.43 11.08
N ALA A 87 0.73 -0.80 10.43
CA ALA A 87 0.95 0.26 9.47
C ALA A 87 -0.18 1.29 9.46
N CYS A 88 0.15 2.54 9.18
CA CYS A 88 -0.80 3.62 8.99
C CYS A 88 -0.43 4.52 7.81
N VAL A 89 -1.44 5.17 7.24
CA VAL A 89 -1.31 6.13 6.15
C VAL A 89 -2.01 7.42 6.55
N TRP A 90 -1.32 8.54 6.44
CA TRP A 90 -1.88 9.87 6.69
C TRP A 90 -1.40 10.86 5.64
N GLU A 91 -2.24 11.85 5.36
CA GLU A 91 -1.84 13.00 4.54
C GLU A 91 -1.05 13.99 5.40
N LEU A 92 -0.05 14.63 4.81
CA LEU A 92 0.89 15.46 5.57
C LEU A 92 0.26 16.73 6.16
N TYR A 93 -0.73 17.30 5.47
CA TYR A 93 -1.50 18.45 5.97
C TYR A 93 -2.38 18.12 7.19
N GLN A 94 -2.53 16.84 7.55
CA GLN A 94 -3.28 16.42 8.73
C GLN A 94 -2.42 16.46 10.00
N ASN A 95 -3.03 16.19 11.15
CA ASN A 95 -2.31 16.10 12.42
C ASN A 95 -1.59 14.74 12.59
N PHE A 96 -0.70 14.41 11.66
CA PHE A 96 0.00 13.12 11.62
C PHE A 96 0.82 12.87 12.89
N GLU A 97 1.47 13.90 13.45
CA GLU A 97 2.29 13.78 14.66
C GLU A 97 1.49 13.21 15.84
N ARG A 98 0.28 13.71 16.05
CA ARG A 98 -0.61 13.23 17.12
C ARG A 98 -0.90 11.75 16.95
N GLU A 99 -1.23 11.33 15.73
CA GLU A 99 -1.64 9.95 15.47
C GLU A 99 -0.45 8.98 15.51
N ILE A 100 0.71 9.35 14.98
CA ILE A 100 1.94 8.54 15.10
C ILE A 100 2.32 8.36 16.57
N ASN A 101 2.35 9.45 17.34
CA ASN A 101 2.75 9.40 18.75
C ASN A 101 1.76 8.59 19.60
N LYS A 102 0.46 8.67 19.28
CA LYS A 102 -0.61 7.94 19.96
C LYS A 102 -0.59 6.44 19.64
N TYR A 103 -0.47 6.07 18.37
CA TYR A 103 -0.61 4.68 17.93
C TYR A 103 0.73 3.92 17.86
N ARG A 104 1.86 4.64 17.81
CA ARG A 104 3.22 4.09 17.66
C ARG A 104 3.29 2.95 16.64
N PRO A 105 2.81 3.18 15.40
CA PRO A 105 2.82 2.16 14.38
C PRO A 105 4.23 1.72 14.02
N ARG A 106 4.40 0.47 13.60
CA ARG A 106 5.70 -0.05 13.13
C ARG A 106 6.09 0.52 11.77
N LEU A 107 5.10 0.84 10.93
CA LEU A 107 5.25 1.44 9.62
C LEU A 107 4.32 2.65 9.47
N VAL A 108 4.84 3.76 8.93
CA VAL A 108 4.03 4.94 8.60
C VAL A 108 4.28 5.32 7.15
N CYS A 109 3.20 5.57 6.42
CA CYS A 109 3.22 6.27 5.15
C CYS A 109 2.64 7.68 5.37
N LEU A 110 3.44 8.71 5.09
CA LEU A 110 3.00 10.10 5.09
C LEU A 110 2.99 10.58 3.65
N ASN A 111 1.80 10.92 3.15
CA ASN A 111 1.61 11.37 1.78
C ASN A 111 1.73 12.89 1.68
N ASP A 112 2.56 13.35 0.75
CA ASP A 112 2.54 14.73 0.26
C ASP A 112 1.50 14.81 -0.88
N SER A 113 0.83 15.95 -1.00
CA SER A 113 -0.18 16.21 -2.03
C SER A 113 -0.18 17.69 -2.41
N GLU A 114 -0.95 18.05 -3.43
CA GLU A 114 -1.15 19.44 -3.87
C GLU A 114 -1.70 20.35 -2.77
N ASN A 115 -2.33 19.76 -1.74
CA ASN A 115 -2.84 20.48 -0.58
C ASN A 115 -1.78 20.78 0.47
N CYS A 116 -0.57 20.22 0.34
CA CYS A 116 0.51 20.40 1.30
C CYS A 116 1.39 21.61 0.93
N GLY A 117 1.54 22.53 1.90
CA GLY A 117 2.35 23.72 1.77
C GLY A 117 3.78 23.54 2.29
N PRO A 118 4.64 24.56 2.14
CA PRO A 118 5.99 24.58 2.73
C PRO A 118 5.98 24.37 4.25
N GLN A 119 4.95 24.83 4.95
CA GLN A 119 4.82 24.68 6.39
C GLN A 119 4.60 23.22 6.82
N ASP A 120 3.78 22.47 6.09
CA ASP A 120 3.54 21.05 6.35
C ASP A 120 4.82 20.24 6.17
N ARG A 121 5.59 20.55 5.12
CA ARG A 121 6.90 19.93 4.84
C ARG A 121 7.94 20.29 5.89
N ALA A 122 8.01 21.55 6.32
CA ALA A 122 8.90 21.98 7.40
C ALA A 122 8.57 21.27 8.72
N LYS A 123 7.27 21.10 9.01
CA LYS A 123 6.78 20.35 10.18
C LYS A 123 7.19 18.88 10.11
N LEU A 124 7.08 18.24 8.95
CA LEU A 124 7.61 16.87 8.74
C LEU A 124 9.09 16.78 9.08
N THR A 125 9.90 17.69 8.52
CA THR A 125 11.35 17.71 8.74
C THR A 125 11.68 17.84 10.22
N ALA A 126 11.05 18.80 10.92
CA ALA A 126 11.25 19.01 12.35
C ALA A 126 10.84 17.78 13.17
N TYR A 127 9.72 17.14 12.83
CA TYR A 127 9.27 15.92 13.49
C TYR A 127 10.25 14.76 13.29
N LEU A 128 10.69 14.51 12.04
CA LEU A 128 11.61 13.43 11.73
C LEU A 128 12.98 13.62 12.39
N GLN A 129 13.53 14.84 12.40
CA GLN A 129 14.78 15.15 13.10
C GLN A 129 14.68 14.92 14.61
N LYS A 130 13.53 15.20 15.21
CA LYS A 130 13.28 14.95 16.63
C LYS A 130 13.20 13.45 16.95
N VAL A 131 12.51 12.67 16.10
CA VAL A 131 12.27 11.23 16.35
C VAL A 131 13.47 10.37 15.93
N PHE A 132 14.15 10.77 14.85
CA PHE A 132 15.30 10.09 14.26
C PHE A 132 16.47 11.08 14.15
N PRO A 133 17.15 11.40 15.26
CA PRO A 133 18.21 12.41 15.28
C PRO A 133 19.48 11.97 14.55
N LEU A 134 19.62 10.66 14.29
CA LEU A 134 20.71 10.10 13.52
C LEU A 134 20.18 9.74 12.14
N ALA A 135 20.86 10.25 11.10
CA ALA A 135 20.55 9.89 9.73
C ALA A 135 20.63 8.37 9.54
N SER A 136 19.72 7.83 8.74
CA SER A 136 19.75 6.44 8.36
C SER A 136 21.05 6.12 7.61
N ARG A 137 21.63 4.95 7.84
CA ARG A 137 22.79 4.45 7.06
C ARG A 137 22.53 4.35 5.55
N PHE A 138 21.26 4.44 5.14
CA PHE A 138 20.82 4.42 3.75
C PHE A 138 20.67 5.81 3.14
N GLU A 139 20.70 6.87 3.95
CA GLU A 139 20.75 8.24 3.45
C GLU A 139 22.13 8.50 2.84
N LYS A 140 22.16 9.05 1.62
CA LYS A 140 23.41 9.49 1.01
C LYS A 140 23.82 10.78 1.70
N THR A 141 25.04 10.80 2.22
CA THR A 141 25.76 12.00 2.66
C THR A 141 26.12 12.89 1.47
#